data_AF-A0A959YX22-F1
#
_entry.id   AF-A0A959YX22-F1
#
_cell.length_a   1.000
_cell.length_b   1.000
_cell.length_c   1.000
_cell.angle_alpha   90.00
_cell.angle_beta   90.00
_cell.angle_gamma   90.00
#
_symmetry.space_group_name_H-M   'P 1'
#
loop_
_entity.id
_entity.type
_entity.pdbx_description
1 polymer ?
#
loop_
_entity_poly.entity_id
_entity_poly.type
_entity_poly.pdbx_seq_one_letter_code
_entity_poly.pdbx_strand_id
1 'polypeptide(L)'
;MVSFPTEAIWRVDVNCIWHNCFELYSYQYRLGADTLINGEVYTQVLRDSVVVEGIGGPPCWLFPWAFFTGYRGAIREDTVANKVYGIWAGETNESLFYDYTLGIGQAIVGLASGCTMTVSGIDSVLVNGEYRKRWHFMTCYEGPGYIIEGIGSDNGLIERLDLAPGFCSGSLICVRDDQMAWYESGAPSTYGCQEVIARVPVVDPVQQASFHPNPFRTTTRLVAEGLDGASLILTNSLGQTVPFTYRGAGTFVEIDRSGLPSGAYWVKVMKQGRWVATHQLMIIDP
;
A
#
# COMPACT_ATOMS: atom_id res chain seq x y z
N MET A 1 13.39 -22.88 -17.08
CA MET A 1 12.67 -21.98 -16.19
C MET A 1 11.86 -22.76 -15.19
N VAL A 2 11.96 -22.38 -13.92
CA VAL A 2 10.99 -22.74 -12.90
C VAL A 2 9.97 -21.60 -12.82
N SER A 3 8.68 -21.93 -12.86
CA SER A 3 7.60 -20.95 -12.73
C SER A 3 7.47 -20.39 -11.32
N PHE A 4 6.98 -19.15 -11.21
CA PHE A 4 6.57 -18.57 -9.94
C PHE A 4 5.44 -19.39 -9.30
N PRO A 5 5.43 -19.50 -7.96
CA PRO A 5 4.37 -20.19 -7.26
C PRO A 5 3.04 -19.44 -7.20
N THR A 6 1.96 -20.09 -7.62
CA THR A 6 0.63 -19.46 -7.72
C THR A 6 -0.05 -19.26 -6.37
N GLU A 7 0.19 -20.16 -5.40
CA GLU A 7 -0.45 -20.13 -4.07
C GLU A 7 0.40 -19.43 -3.01
N ALA A 8 1.54 -18.85 -3.40
CA ALA A 8 2.45 -18.21 -2.46
C ALA A 8 2.19 -16.70 -2.34
N ILE A 9 2.65 -16.14 -1.23
CA ILE A 9 2.82 -14.72 -1.03
C ILE A 9 4.30 -14.32 -1.07
N TRP A 10 4.57 -13.10 -1.52
CA TRP A 10 5.87 -12.44 -1.39
C TRP A 10 5.77 -11.36 -0.34
N ARG A 11 6.37 -11.59 0.83
CA ARG A 11 6.38 -10.60 1.91
C ARG A 11 7.51 -9.62 1.69
N VAL A 12 7.20 -8.33 1.57
CA VAL A 12 8.18 -7.28 1.27
C VAL A 12 8.08 -6.14 2.29
N ASP A 13 9.21 -5.74 2.84
CA ASP A 13 9.31 -4.50 3.62
C ASP A 13 10.04 -3.44 2.81
N VAL A 14 9.55 -2.21 2.84
CA VAL A 14 10.19 -1.05 2.21
C VAL A 14 10.43 0.00 3.27
N ASN A 15 11.67 0.41 3.43
CA ASN A 15 12.06 1.53 4.28
C ASN A 15 12.33 2.75 3.41
N CYS A 16 11.59 3.83 3.65
CA CYS A 16 11.79 5.11 2.99
C CYS A 16 12.22 6.18 4.00
N ILE A 17 13.29 6.90 3.64
CA ILE A 17 13.86 7.97 4.45
C ILE A 17 13.99 9.21 3.59
N TRP A 18 13.45 10.33 4.04
CA TRP A 18 13.69 11.63 3.41
C TRP A 18 13.69 12.73 4.45
N HIS A 19 14.83 13.41 4.59
CA HIS A 19 15.07 14.39 5.66
C HIS A 19 14.72 13.85 7.06
N ASN A 20 13.67 14.38 7.70
CA ASN A 20 13.19 14.01 9.03
C ASN A 20 11.98 13.05 8.98
N CYS A 21 11.61 12.55 7.80
CA CYS A 21 10.55 11.58 7.59
C CYS A 21 11.15 10.18 7.47
N PHE A 22 10.66 9.27 8.30
CA PHE A 22 10.94 7.84 8.24
C PHE A 22 9.63 7.09 8.13
N GLU A 23 9.46 6.31 7.05
CA GLU A 23 8.28 5.48 6.80
C GLU A 23 8.72 4.05 6.49
N LEU A 24 8.19 3.10 7.24
CA LEU A 24 8.31 1.67 7.00
C LEU A 24 6.99 1.17 6.44
N TYR A 25 7.05 0.59 5.25
CA TYR A 25 5.93 -0.07 4.58
C TYR A 25 6.12 -1.57 4.66
N SER A 26 5.06 -2.25 5.02
CA SER A 26 5.00 -3.70 5.10
C SER A 26 3.79 -4.16 4.29
N TYR A 27 4.01 -5.00 3.29
CA TYR A 27 2.94 -5.57 2.46
C TYR A 27 3.32 -6.96 1.91
N GLN A 28 2.36 -7.61 1.25
CA GLN A 28 2.64 -8.82 0.48
C GLN A 28 2.03 -8.77 -0.91
N TYR A 29 2.67 -9.45 -1.87
CA TYR A 29 2.06 -9.76 -3.15
C TYR A 29 1.42 -11.15 -3.16
N ARG A 30 0.41 -11.31 -4.00
CA ARG A 30 -0.14 -12.58 -4.46
C ARG A 30 -0.23 -12.59 -5.98
N LEU A 31 -0.14 -13.78 -6.55
CA LEU A 31 -0.56 -13.98 -7.92
C LEU A 31 -2.09 -14.17 -7.95
N GLY A 32 -2.74 -13.45 -8.86
CA GLY A 32 -4.18 -13.51 -9.07
C GLY A 32 -4.55 -14.45 -10.21
N ALA A 33 -5.75 -14.26 -10.76
CA ALA A 33 -6.18 -15.01 -11.93
C ALA A 33 -5.39 -14.61 -13.18
N ASP A 34 -5.45 -15.46 -14.19
CA ASP A 34 -4.95 -15.13 -15.51
C ASP A 34 -5.83 -14.08 -16.20
N THR A 35 -5.20 -13.21 -16.99
CA THR A 35 -5.82 -12.15 -17.77
C THR A 35 -5.22 -12.13 -19.17
N LEU A 36 -6.03 -11.76 -20.17
CA LEU A 36 -5.59 -11.61 -21.54
C LEU A 36 -5.24 -10.15 -21.81
N ILE A 37 -4.00 -9.87 -22.22
CA ILE A 37 -3.56 -8.52 -22.61
C ILE A 37 -2.87 -8.64 -23.96
N ASN A 38 -3.33 -7.88 -24.96
CA ASN A 38 -2.79 -7.90 -26.33
C ASN A 38 -2.71 -9.30 -26.98
N GLY A 39 -3.58 -10.24 -26.57
CA GLY A 39 -3.61 -11.61 -27.11
C GLY A 39 -2.69 -12.61 -26.40
N GLU A 40 -1.90 -12.16 -25.42
CA GLU A 40 -1.05 -13.02 -24.59
C GLU A 40 -1.67 -13.18 -23.19
N VAL A 41 -1.43 -14.34 -22.56
CA VAL A 41 -1.93 -14.65 -21.21
C VAL A 41 -0.91 -14.21 -20.17
N TYR A 42 -1.36 -13.42 -19.20
CA TYR A 42 -0.57 -12.97 -18.06
C TYR A 42 -1.28 -13.34 -16.76
N THR A 43 -0.52 -13.61 -15.70
CA THR A 43 -1.04 -13.79 -14.35
C THR A 43 -1.01 -12.46 -13.62
N GLN A 44 -2.12 -12.05 -13.01
CA GLN A 44 -2.19 -10.79 -12.28
C GLN A 44 -1.24 -10.79 -11.08
N VAL A 45 -0.65 -9.64 -10.77
CA VAL A 45 0.08 -9.39 -9.53
C VAL A 45 -0.76 -8.45 -8.67
N LEU A 46 -1.16 -8.93 -7.50
CA LEU A 46 -2.00 -8.23 -6.54
C LEU A 46 -1.16 -7.89 -5.32
N ARG A 47 -1.31 -6.69 -4.77
CA ARG A 47 -0.72 -6.30 -3.49
C ARG A 47 -1.80 -6.24 -2.42
N ASP A 48 -1.63 -7.01 -1.35
CA ASP A 48 -2.51 -6.99 -0.20
C ASP A 48 -2.04 -5.97 0.85
N SER A 49 -2.96 -5.63 1.76
CA SER A 49 -2.75 -4.93 3.03
C SER A 49 -1.37 -4.28 3.23
N VAL A 50 -1.32 -2.95 3.08
CA VAL A 50 -0.11 -2.18 3.40
C VAL A 50 -0.21 -1.66 4.84
N VAL A 51 0.67 -2.13 5.70
CA VAL A 51 0.91 -1.51 7.02
C VAL A 51 1.98 -0.44 6.86
N VAL A 52 1.71 0.74 7.43
CA VAL A 52 2.66 1.86 7.41
C VAL A 52 2.95 2.30 8.83
N GLU A 53 4.22 2.24 9.21
CA GLU A 53 4.74 2.73 10.48
C GLU A 53 5.63 3.94 10.19
N GLY A 54 5.36 5.06 10.86
CA GLY A 54 6.13 6.30 10.65
C GLY A 54 6.58 6.92 11.97
N ILE A 55 7.80 7.44 12.00
CA ILE A 55 8.33 8.24 13.12
C ILE A 55 8.74 9.60 12.55
N GLY A 56 8.00 10.66 12.92
CA GLY A 56 8.38 12.05 12.64
C GLY A 56 7.30 12.93 12.00
N GLY A 57 6.39 13.49 12.81
CA GLY A 57 5.39 14.48 12.36
C GLY A 57 4.21 13.90 11.57
N PRO A 58 3.18 14.71 11.21
CA PRO A 58 2.02 14.22 10.45
C PRO A 58 2.48 13.48 9.18
N PRO A 59 1.71 12.48 8.68
CA PRO A 59 2.14 11.59 7.59
C PRO A 59 2.77 12.43 6.49
N CYS A 60 3.98 12.07 6.05
CA CYS A 60 4.68 12.90 5.08
C CYS A 60 4.11 12.68 3.67
N TRP A 61 3.23 11.68 3.48
CA TRP A 61 2.61 11.28 2.20
C TRP A 61 3.63 11.27 1.05
N LEU A 62 4.89 10.92 1.33
CA LEU A 62 5.97 11.03 0.35
C LEU A 62 5.67 10.16 -0.87
N PHE A 63 4.98 9.04 -0.64
CA PHE A 63 4.57 8.11 -1.69
C PHE A 63 3.11 7.68 -1.49
N PRO A 64 2.13 8.43 -2.05
CA PRO A 64 0.73 8.01 -2.04
C PRO A 64 0.54 6.62 -2.67
N TRP A 65 1.46 6.24 -3.57
CA TRP A 65 1.43 4.95 -4.26
C TRP A 65 1.83 3.75 -3.40
N ALA A 66 2.56 3.97 -2.30
CA ALA A 66 2.99 2.89 -1.43
C ALA A 66 1.81 2.31 -0.61
N PHE A 67 0.73 3.08 -0.41
CA PHE A 67 -0.46 2.67 0.36
C PHE A 67 -1.48 1.85 -0.42
N PHE A 68 -1.41 1.82 -1.76
CA PHE A 68 -2.50 1.18 -2.51
C PHE A 68 -2.49 -0.33 -2.24
N THR A 69 -3.66 -0.93 -2.14
CA THR A 69 -3.82 -2.38 -2.28
C THR A 69 -4.40 -2.67 -3.65
N GLY A 70 -4.49 -3.93 -4.04
CA GLY A 70 -5.07 -4.37 -5.31
C GLY A 70 -4.06 -4.51 -6.44
N TYR A 71 -4.56 -4.42 -7.68
CA TYR A 71 -3.83 -4.75 -8.90
C TYR A 71 -2.58 -3.90 -9.10
N ARG A 72 -1.45 -4.54 -9.39
CA ARG A 72 -0.14 -3.90 -9.65
C ARG A 72 0.40 -4.08 -11.04
N GLY A 73 -0.21 -4.96 -11.80
CA GLY A 73 0.22 -5.33 -13.11
C GLY A 73 -0.03 -6.81 -13.33
N ALA A 74 0.48 -7.34 -14.42
CA ALA A 74 0.42 -8.75 -14.72
C ALA A 74 1.77 -9.21 -15.25
N ILE A 75 2.16 -10.44 -14.93
CA ILE A 75 3.42 -11.05 -15.36
C ILE A 75 3.14 -12.25 -16.27
N ARG A 76 4.07 -12.53 -17.18
CA ARG A 76 4.02 -13.69 -18.07
C ARG A 76 5.39 -14.35 -18.07
N GLU A 77 5.39 -15.66 -17.93
CA GLU A 77 6.60 -16.48 -17.95
C GLU A 77 6.77 -17.12 -19.32
N ASP A 78 7.84 -16.76 -20.01
CA ASP A 78 8.25 -17.44 -21.24
C ASP A 78 9.27 -18.52 -20.87
N THR A 79 8.77 -19.74 -20.66
CA THR A 79 9.59 -20.87 -20.23
C THR A 79 10.56 -21.38 -21.31
N VAL A 80 10.30 -21.05 -22.58
CA VAL A 80 11.18 -21.38 -23.71
C VAL A 80 12.35 -20.40 -23.78
N ALA A 81 12.06 -19.10 -23.67
CA ALA A 81 13.08 -18.04 -23.64
C ALA A 81 13.79 -17.92 -22.28
N ASN A 82 13.24 -18.52 -21.23
CA ASN A 82 13.69 -18.43 -19.84
C ASN A 82 13.65 -16.98 -19.30
N LYS A 83 12.54 -16.29 -19.55
CA LYS A 83 12.34 -14.86 -19.22
C LYS A 83 10.99 -14.62 -18.59
N VAL A 84 10.91 -13.60 -17.75
CA VAL A 84 9.68 -13.07 -17.17
C VAL A 84 9.44 -11.70 -17.77
N TYR A 85 8.25 -11.51 -18.32
CA TYR A 85 7.77 -10.23 -18.79
C TYR A 85 6.66 -9.72 -17.87
N GLY A 86 6.42 -8.40 -17.87
CA GLY A 86 5.35 -7.80 -17.08
C GLY A 86 4.81 -6.52 -17.70
N ILE A 87 3.57 -6.20 -17.34
CA ILE A 87 2.86 -4.97 -17.70
C ILE A 87 2.42 -4.31 -16.41
N TRP A 88 2.79 -3.04 -16.21
CA TRP A 88 2.40 -2.28 -15.02
C TRP A 88 0.91 -1.93 -15.03
N ALA A 89 0.31 -1.77 -13.85
CA ALA A 89 -1.07 -1.32 -13.75
C ALA A 89 -1.28 0.03 -14.46
N GLY A 90 -2.27 0.08 -15.36
CA GLY A 90 -2.58 1.27 -16.17
C GLY A 90 -1.79 1.37 -17.47
N GLU A 91 -0.84 0.46 -17.73
CA GLU A 91 -0.08 0.40 -18.97
C GLU A 91 -0.55 -0.74 -19.88
N THR A 92 -0.12 -0.69 -21.15
CA THR A 92 -0.36 -1.72 -22.15
C THR A 92 0.93 -2.25 -22.79
N ASN A 93 2.07 -1.65 -22.46
CA ASN A 93 3.36 -2.02 -23.02
C ASN A 93 4.01 -3.08 -22.13
N GLU A 94 4.47 -4.15 -22.75
CA GLU A 94 5.22 -5.20 -22.06
C GLU A 94 6.66 -4.75 -21.80
N SER A 95 7.14 -5.03 -20.59
CA SER A 95 8.51 -4.83 -20.16
C SER A 95 9.14 -6.15 -19.74
N LEU A 96 10.43 -6.31 -19.97
CA LEU A 96 11.20 -7.43 -19.41
C LEU A 96 11.37 -7.20 -17.91
N PHE A 97 11.05 -8.20 -17.08
CA PHE A 97 11.26 -8.13 -15.63
C PHE A 97 12.49 -8.94 -15.22
N TYR A 98 12.61 -10.19 -15.68
CA TYR A 98 13.73 -11.07 -15.37
C TYR A 98 14.23 -11.82 -16.60
N ASP A 99 15.55 -11.97 -16.72
CA ASP A 99 16.21 -12.79 -17.75
C ASP A 99 17.11 -13.83 -17.08
N TYR A 100 16.68 -15.09 -17.08
CA TYR A 100 17.39 -16.19 -16.45
C TYR A 100 18.38 -16.89 -17.40
N THR A 101 18.67 -16.28 -18.56
CA THR A 101 19.70 -16.76 -19.49
C THR A 101 21.06 -16.10 -19.24
N LEU A 102 21.12 -15.08 -18.39
CA LEU A 102 22.32 -14.29 -18.15
C LEU A 102 23.44 -15.13 -17.51
N GLY A 103 24.64 -15.01 -18.08
CA GLY A 103 25.90 -15.52 -17.55
C GLY A 103 26.70 -14.45 -16.81
N ILE A 104 27.76 -14.89 -16.11
CA ILE A 104 28.67 -14.00 -15.38
C ILE A 104 29.29 -12.96 -16.35
N GLY A 105 29.31 -11.70 -15.93
CA GLY A 105 29.80 -10.56 -16.69
C GLY A 105 28.78 -9.92 -17.64
N GLN A 106 27.61 -10.53 -17.84
CA GLN A 106 26.55 -9.94 -18.66
C GLN A 106 25.75 -8.90 -17.87
N ALA A 107 25.23 -7.90 -18.58
CA ALA A 107 24.41 -6.85 -18.00
C ALA A 107 23.03 -7.37 -17.61
N ILE A 108 22.58 -6.98 -16.42
CA ILE A 108 21.21 -7.19 -15.96
C ILE A 108 20.33 -6.13 -16.61
N VAL A 109 19.22 -6.59 -17.19
CA VAL A 109 18.24 -5.77 -17.90
C VAL A 109 16.85 -5.97 -17.29
N GLY A 110 15.91 -5.06 -17.58
CA GLY A 110 14.53 -5.16 -17.11
C GLY A 110 14.25 -4.26 -15.92
N LEU A 111 14.01 -4.84 -14.72
CA LEU A 111 13.78 -4.08 -13.48
C LEU A 111 14.99 -3.23 -13.03
N ALA A 112 16.13 -3.35 -13.71
CA ALA A 112 17.27 -2.44 -13.63
C ALA A 112 17.16 -1.38 -14.74
N SER A 113 16.71 -0.16 -14.42
CA SER A 113 16.40 0.87 -15.45
C SER A 113 17.17 2.19 -15.31
N GLY A 114 17.89 2.42 -14.21
CA GLY A 114 18.61 3.66 -13.92
C GLY A 114 20.14 3.54 -13.98
N CYS A 115 20.69 2.33 -14.11
CA CYS A 115 22.13 2.11 -14.11
C CYS A 115 22.50 0.70 -14.61
N THR A 116 23.77 0.51 -14.97
CA THR A 116 24.28 -0.78 -15.45
C THR A 116 24.75 -1.64 -14.29
N MET A 117 24.07 -2.75 -14.06
CA MET A 117 24.52 -3.82 -13.16
C MET A 117 24.93 -5.03 -14.00
N THR A 118 25.90 -5.80 -13.52
CA THR A 118 26.34 -7.02 -14.19
C THR A 118 26.29 -8.20 -13.23
N VAL A 119 26.04 -9.39 -13.78
CA VAL A 119 26.08 -10.63 -13.01
C VAL A 119 27.52 -10.85 -12.53
N SER A 120 27.73 -10.80 -11.21
CA SER A 120 29.02 -11.00 -10.56
C SER A 120 29.25 -12.46 -10.18
N GLY A 121 28.19 -13.24 -9.99
CA GLY A 121 28.25 -14.65 -9.64
C GLY A 121 26.92 -15.36 -9.84
N ILE A 122 26.97 -16.69 -9.95
CA ILE A 122 25.79 -17.55 -10.01
C ILE A 122 26.01 -18.71 -9.05
N ASP A 123 25.10 -18.89 -8.11
CA ASP A 123 25.05 -20.04 -7.22
C ASP A 123 23.64 -20.63 -7.17
N SER A 124 23.35 -21.42 -6.14
CA SER A 124 22.04 -21.99 -5.91
C SER A 124 21.57 -21.76 -4.47
N VAL A 125 20.26 -21.62 -4.30
CA VAL A 125 19.60 -21.47 -2.99
C VAL A 125 18.46 -22.46 -2.87
N LEU A 126 18.24 -23.00 -1.66
CA LEU A 126 17.15 -23.93 -1.39
C LEU A 126 15.83 -23.15 -1.31
N VAL A 127 14.85 -23.54 -2.12
CA VAL A 127 13.49 -23.00 -2.14
C VAL A 127 12.51 -24.15 -2.18
N ASN A 128 11.70 -24.29 -1.14
CA ASN A 128 10.71 -25.38 -0.99
C ASN A 128 11.31 -26.79 -1.24
N GLY A 129 12.50 -27.06 -0.69
CA GLY A 129 13.17 -28.35 -0.83
C GLY A 129 13.93 -28.57 -2.14
N GLU A 130 13.88 -27.64 -3.10
CA GLU A 130 14.61 -27.70 -4.38
C GLU A 130 15.63 -26.57 -4.51
N TYR A 131 16.78 -26.86 -5.12
CA TYR A 131 17.76 -25.82 -5.43
C TYR A 131 17.35 -25.01 -6.66
N ARG A 132 17.23 -23.69 -6.50
CA ARG A 132 17.00 -22.71 -7.58
C ARG A 132 18.29 -21.96 -7.86
N LYS A 133 18.53 -21.56 -9.10
CA LYS A 133 19.66 -20.68 -9.44
C LYS A 133 19.45 -19.30 -8.83
N ARG A 134 20.55 -18.70 -8.39
CA ARG A 134 20.60 -17.33 -7.88
C ARG A 134 21.74 -16.56 -8.53
N TRP A 135 21.41 -15.44 -9.14
CA TRP A 135 22.34 -14.53 -9.80
C TRP A 135 22.66 -13.40 -8.83
N HIS A 136 23.94 -13.24 -8.53
CA HIS A 136 24.46 -12.15 -7.70
C HIS A 136 24.94 -11.01 -8.59
N PHE A 137 24.83 -9.79 -8.09
CA PHE A 137 25.32 -8.59 -8.74
C PHE A 137 25.65 -7.52 -7.71
N MET A 138 26.38 -6.49 -8.16
CA MET A 138 26.54 -5.28 -7.38
C MET A 138 25.49 -4.27 -7.87
N THR A 139 24.71 -3.73 -6.93
CA THR A 139 23.84 -2.60 -7.22
C THR A 139 24.68 -1.36 -7.47
N CYS A 140 24.08 -0.37 -8.13
CA CYS A 140 24.79 0.84 -8.54
C CYS A 140 25.18 1.77 -7.39
N TYR A 141 24.71 1.44 -6.20
CA TYR A 141 25.01 2.14 -4.97
C TYR A 141 25.68 1.21 -3.95
N GLU A 142 26.42 0.23 -4.48
CA GLU A 142 27.45 -0.60 -3.84
C GLU A 142 26.98 -1.67 -2.83
N GLY A 143 25.68 -1.93 -2.76
CA GLY A 143 25.15 -3.10 -2.04
C GLY A 143 25.17 -4.37 -2.90
N PRO A 144 25.45 -5.55 -2.33
CA PRO A 144 25.20 -6.82 -3.02
C PRO A 144 23.69 -6.98 -3.25
N GLY A 145 23.31 -7.42 -4.44
CA GLY A 145 21.93 -7.77 -4.79
C GLY A 145 21.85 -9.14 -5.43
N TYR A 146 20.67 -9.75 -5.45
CA TYR A 146 20.47 -11.03 -6.12
C TYR A 146 19.08 -11.24 -6.70
N ILE A 147 19.00 -12.09 -7.73
CA ILE A 147 17.76 -12.60 -8.32
C ILE A 147 17.74 -14.11 -8.14
N ILE A 148 16.60 -14.68 -7.76
CA ILE A 148 16.37 -16.12 -7.63
C ILE A 148 15.34 -16.55 -8.69
N GLU A 149 15.65 -17.61 -9.43
CA GLU A 149 14.75 -18.21 -10.44
C GLU A 149 13.40 -18.59 -9.82
N GLY A 150 12.30 -18.09 -10.41
CA GLY A 150 10.94 -18.40 -9.96
C GLY A 150 10.57 -17.77 -8.61
N ILE A 151 11.34 -16.80 -8.11
CA ILE A 151 11.09 -16.09 -6.85
C ILE A 151 11.17 -14.57 -7.00
N GLY A 152 12.11 -14.04 -7.80
CA GLY A 152 12.27 -12.60 -7.99
C GLY A 152 13.58 -12.11 -7.40
N SER A 153 13.64 -10.85 -6.96
CA SER A 153 14.87 -10.26 -6.41
C SER A 153 14.88 -10.22 -4.89
N ASP A 154 16.03 -9.88 -4.32
CA ASP A 154 16.20 -9.55 -2.92
C ASP A 154 15.43 -8.29 -2.49
N ASN A 155 14.94 -7.49 -3.44
CA ASN A 155 14.05 -6.36 -3.16
C ASN A 155 12.56 -6.77 -3.16
N GLY A 156 12.20 -7.90 -3.78
CA GLY A 156 10.83 -8.40 -3.91
C GLY A 156 10.51 -8.96 -5.31
N LEU A 157 9.21 -9.10 -5.62
CA LEU A 157 8.72 -9.73 -6.86
C LEU A 157 8.77 -8.78 -8.06
N ILE A 158 8.44 -7.51 -7.86
CA ILE A 158 8.37 -6.50 -8.95
C ILE A 158 9.15 -5.23 -8.59
N GLU A 159 9.88 -5.25 -7.49
CA GLU A 159 10.65 -4.11 -7.03
C GLU A 159 11.83 -3.83 -7.97
N ARG A 160 12.10 -2.55 -8.18
CA ARG A 160 13.26 -2.10 -8.94
C ARG A 160 14.55 -2.59 -8.29
N LEU A 161 15.52 -2.98 -9.11
CA LEU A 161 16.81 -3.50 -8.65
C LEU A 161 17.82 -2.39 -8.33
N ASP A 162 17.53 -1.17 -8.78
CA ASP A 162 18.43 -0.03 -8.79
C ASP A 162 17.99 1.09 -7.85
N LEU A 163 17.20 0.78 -6.82
CA LEU A 163 16.78 1.78 -5.85
C LEU A 163 17.99 2.33 -5.08
N ALA A 164 18.10 3.66 -5.03
CA ALA A 164 19.20 4.35 -4.37
C ALA A 164 19.07 4.28 -2.83
N PRO A 165 20.16 3.94 -2.11
CA PRO A 165 20.21 4.02 -0.66
C PRO A 165 19.98 5.46 -0.20
N GLY A 166 19.13 5.61 0.81
CA GLY A 166 18.79 6.90 1.40
C GLY A 166 17.50 7.55 0.87
N PHE A 167 16.76 6.88 -0.02
CA PHE A 167 15.41 7.33 -0.41
C PHE A 167 14.34 6.28 -0.10
N CYS A 168 14.40 5.12 -0.75
CA CYS A 168 13.61 3.94 -0.40
C CYS A 168 14.41 2.67 -0.71
N SER A 169 14.38 1.68 0.17
CA SER A 169 14.98 0.36 -0.03
C SER A 169 13.93 -0.71 0.24
N GLY A 170 13.68 -1.58 -0.73
CA GLY A 170 12.84 -2.76 -0.57
C GLY A 170 13.66 -3.97 -0.16
N SER A 171 13.06 -4.87 0.61
CA SER A 171 13.62 -6.15 0.99
C SER A 171 12.54 -7.23 0.87
N LEU A 172 12.80 -8.25 0.07
CA LEU A 172 12.06 -9.51 0.13
C LEU A 172 12.35 -10.14 1.49
N ILE A 173 11.33 -10.26 2.34
CA ILE A 173 11.44 -10.93 3.63
C ILE A 173 11.35 -12.43 3.43
N CYS A 174 10.35 -12.89 2.66
CA CYS A 174 10.18 -14.29 2.34
C CYS A 174 9.20 -14.54 1.19
N VAL A 175 9.21 -15.78 0.69
CA VAL A 175 8.12 -16.38 -0.09
C VAL A 175 7.56 -17.56 0.69
N ARG A 176 6.24 -17.61 0.84
CA ARG A 176 5.58 -18.65 1.63
C ARG A 176 4.19 -18.97 1.10
N ASP A 177 3.71 -20.16 1.40
CA ASP A 177 2.28 -20.48 1.30
C ASP A 177 1.61 -20.39 2.70
N ASP A 178 0.36 -20.86 2.77
CA ASP A 178 -0.41 -20.91 4.02
C ASP A 178 0.23 -21.79 5.10
N GLN A 179 1.03 -22.79 4.72
CA GLN A 179 1.60 -23.81 5.61
C GLN A 179 3.00 -23.45 6.09
N MET A 180 3.89 -23.04 5.19
CA MET A 180 5.30 -22.83 5.49
C MET A 180 6.00 -21.82 4.58
N ALA A 181 7.11 -21.29 5.08
CA ALA A 181 8.04 -20.50 4.27
C ALA A 181 8.79 -21.41 3.29
N TRP A 182 8.74 -21.05 2.02
CA TRP A 182 9.48 -21.71 0.95
C TRP A 182 10.89 -21.14 0.83
N TYR A 183 11.01 -19.84 1.08
CA TYR A 183 12.26 -19.11 1.05
C TYR A 183 12.22 -17.98 2.10
N GLU A 184 13.27 -17.87 2.91
CA GLU A 184 13.48 -16.74 3.81
C GLU A 184 14.81 -16.08 3.46
N SER A 185 14.82 -14.76 3.30
CA SER A 185 16.04 -14.02 2.95
C SER A 185 16.98 -13.79 4.14
N GLY A 186 16.45 -13.91 5.36
CA GLY A 186 17.12 -13.48 6.59
C GLY A 186 17.10 -11.96 6.81
N ALA A 187 16.42 -11.19 5.93
CA ALA A 187 16.23 -9.76 6.14
C ALA A 187 15.39 -9.50 7.41
N PRO A 188 15.79 -8.55 8.27
CA PRO A 188 15.05 -8.25 9.48
C PRO A 188 13.68 -7.62 9.14
N SER A 189 12.63 -8.10 9.80
CA SER A 189 11.27 -7.55 9.67
C SER A 189 10.55 -7.60 11.00
N THR A 190 9.81 -6.53 11.32
CA THR A 190 8.92 -6.48 12.49
C THR A 190 7.85 -7.59 12.45
N TYR A 191 7.38 -7.93 11.25
CA TYR A 191 6.32 -8.91 11.04
C TYR A 191 6.86 -10.30 10.65
N GLY A 192 8.17 -10.41 10.44
CA GLY A 192 8.81 -11.64 9.95
C GLY A 192 8.17 -12.16 8.67
N CYS A 193 8.23 -13.48 8.47
CA CYS A 193 7.59 -14.16 7.34
C CYS A 193 6.09 -14.44 7.58
N GLN A 194 5.35 -13.43 8.06
CA GLN A 194 3.90 -13.52 8.23
C GLN A 194 3.20 -12.54 7.30
N GLU A 195 2.01 -12.92 6.84
CA GLU A 195 1.11 -12.00 6.17
C GLU A 195 0.84 -10.79 7.07
N VAL A 196 0.97 -9.60 6.52
CA VAL A 196 0.49 -8.42 7.23
C VAL A 196 -0.96 -8.19 6.87
N ILE A 197 -1.77 -8.08 7.91
CA ILE A 197 -3.13 -7.60 7.82
C ILE A 197 -3.06 -6.16 8.26
N ALA A 198 -3.29 -5.23 7.34
CA ALA A 198 -3.48 -3.84 7.69
C ALA A 198 -4.65 -3.86 8.68
N ARG A 199 -4.40 -3.48 9.93
CA ARG A 199 -5.50 -3.17 10.83
C ARG A 199 -6.31 -2.14 10.06
N VAL A 200 -7.51 -2.52 9.60
CA VAL A 200 -8.47 -1.57 9.04
C VAL A 200 -8.39 -0.39 9.98
N PRO A 201 -8.04 0.83 9.52
CA PRO A 201 -8.09 1.98 10.41
C PRO A 201 -9.48 1.89 11.01
N VAL A 202 -9.58 1.74 12.34
CA VAL A 202 -10.87 1.69 12.99
C VAL A 202 -11.47 3.05 12.65
N VAL A 203 -12.30 3.07 11.60
CA VAL A 203 -13.06 4.23 11.20
C VAL A 203 -13.91 4.42 12.42
N ASP A 204 -13.60 5.43 13.23
CA ASP A 204 -14.46 5.80 14.35
C ASP A 204 -15.86 5.88 13.74
N PRO A 205 -16.86 5.12 14.21
CA PRO A 205 -18.15 5.03 13.51
C PRO A 205 -18.79 6.41 13.26
N VAL A 206 -18.37 7.41 14.02
CA VAL A 206 -18.65 8.85 13.84
C VAL A 206 -18.19 9.42 12.48
N GLN A 207 -17.18 8.86 11.82
CA GLN A 207 -16.80 9.23 10.44
C GLN A 207 -17.83 8.78 9.41
N GLN A 208 -18.63 7.76 9.70
CA GLN A 208 -19.77 7.36 8.88
C GLN A 208 -21.06 8.13 9.21
N ALA A 209 -20.94 9.16 10.07
CA ALA A 209 -22.11 9.93 10.46
C ALA A 209 -22.75 10.63 9.26
N SER A 210 -24.08 10.75 9.30
CA SER A 210 -24.86 11.40 8.26
C SER A 210 -25.83 12.39 8.86
N PHE A 211 -26.08 13.49 8.15
CA PHE A 211 -27.08 14.48 8.52
C PHE A 211 -28.38 14.26 7.74
N HIS A 212 -29.48 14.08 8.47
CA HIS A 212 -30.79 13.92 7.88
C HIS A 212 -31.84 14.80 8.59
N PRO A 213 -32.53 15.71 7.85
CA PRO A 213 -32.26 16.11 6.47
C PRO A 213 -30.98 16.97 6.34
N ASN A 214 -30.35 16.95 5.16
CA ASN A 214 -29.27 17.87 4.78
C ASN A 214 -29.38 18.12 3.25
N PRO A 215 -29.79 19.31 2.79
CA PRO A 215 -30.00 20.54 3.56
C PRO A 215 -31.21 20.51 4.50
N PHE A 216 -31.23 21.39 5.51
CA PHE A 216 -32.35 21.52 6.45
C PHE A 216 -32.82 22.98 6.66
N ARG A 217 -34.08 23.14 7.09
CA ARG A 217 -34.72 24.45 7.33
C ARG A 217 -34.88 24.80 8.81
N THR A 218 -35.23 23.83 9.64
CA THR A 218 -35.53 24.02 11.07
C THR A 218 -34.63 23.16 11.95
N THR A 219 -34.69 21.84 11.78
CA THR A 219 -33.88 20.88 12.51
C THR A 219 -33.23 19.85 11.58
N THR A 220 -32.09 19.32 12.01
CA THR A 220 -31.42 18.16 11.39
C THR A 220 -30.95 17.19 12.46
N ARG A 221 -30.68 15.95 12.07
CA ARG A 221 -30.12 14.93 12.95
C ARG A 221 -28.81 14.41 12.39
N LEU A 222 -27.76 14.47 13.20
CA LEU A 222 -26.55 13.69 13.01
C LEU A 222 -26.82 12.27 13.51
N VAL A 223 -26.75 11.27 12.65
CA VAL A 223 -26.89 9.85 12.99
C VAL A 223 -25.54 9.18 12.86
N ALA A 224 -25.03 8.61 13.94
CA ALA A 224 -23.76 7.86 13.97
C ALA A 224 -23.71 6.95 15.20
N GLU A 225 -23.03 5.81 15.10
CA GLU A 225 -22.68 5.04 16.29
C GLU A 225 -21.55 5.74 17.07
N GLY A 226 -21.56 5.63 18.41
CA GLY A 226 -20.44 6.08 19.23
C GLY A 226 -20.34 7.60 19.47
N LEU A 227 -21.45 8.34 19.42
CA LEU A 227 -21.52 9.76 19.80
C LEU A 227 -21.48 9.99 21.32
N ASP A 228 -21.44 8.94 22.14
CA ASP A 228 -21.30 9.06 23.60
C ASP A 228 -20.00 9.78 23.98
N GLY A 229 -20.14 10.84 24.78
CA GLY A 229 -19.02 11.69 25.18
C GLY A 229 -18.41 12.52 24.05
N ALA A 230 -19.06 12.58 22.88
CA ALA A 230 -18.67 13.47 21.81
C ALA A 230 -19.18 14.89 22.06
N SER A 231 -18.41 15.88 21.60
CA SER A 231 -18.77 17.28 21.55
C SER A 231 -18.70 17.78 20.11
N LEU A 232 -19.60 18.69 19.75
CA LEU A 232 -19.71 19.22 18.39
C LEU A 232 -19.24 20.67 18.34
N ILE A 233 -18.47 21.00 17.31
CA ILE A 233 -18.06 22.37 16.98
C ILE A 233 -18.60 22.69 15.60
N LEU A 234 -19.34 23.79 15.47
CA LEU A 234 -19.89 24.25 14.20
C LEU A 234 -19.07 25.43 13.69
N THR A 235 -18.61 25.36 12.44
CA THR A 235 -17.91 26.47 11.77
C THR A 235 -18.63 26.90 10.50
N ASN A 236 -18.67 28.21 10.24
CA ASN A 236 -19.22 28.76 8.99
C ASN A 236 -18.22 28.65 7.82
N SER A 237 -18.62 29.13 6.63
CA SER A 237 -17.78 29.15 5.42
C SER A 237 -16.55 30.05 5.48
N LEU A 238 -16.48 30.93 6.48
CA LEU A 238 -15.29 31.74 6.77
C LEU A 238 -14.35 31.06 7.79
N GLY A 239 -14.67 29.83 8.22
CA GLY A 239 -13.90 29.08 9.22
C GLY A 239 -14.11 29.53 10.67
N GLN A 240 -15.08 30.42 10.92
CA GLN A 240 -15.36 30.93 12.26
C GLN A 240 -16.26 29.95 13.02
N THR A 241 -15.90 29.66 14.28
CA THR A 241 -16.77 28.89 15.18
C THR A 241 -18.00 29.70 15.54
N VAL A 242 -19.18 29.11 15.32
CA VAL A 242 -20.47 29.73 15.64
C VAL A 242 -21.15 28.98 16.80
N PRO A 243 -21.79 29.69 17.73
CA PRO A 243 -22.57 29.05 18.78
C PRO A 243 -23.82 28.40 18.16
N PHE A 244 -24.20 27.24 18.67
CA PHE A 244 -25.39 26.51 18.27
C PHE A 244 -25.84 25.59 19.41
N THR A 245 -27.07 25.11 19.34
CA THR A 245 -27.59 24.16 20.33
C THR A 245 -27.85 22.81 19.69
N TYR A 246 -27.54 21.75 20.43
CA TYR A 246 -27.81 20.39 20.04
C TYR A 246 -28.23 19.55 21.24
N ARG A 247 -29.01 18.50 21.01
CA ARG A 247 -29.52 17.59 22.05
C ARG A 247 -29.40 16.14 21.59
N GLY A 248 -29.17 15.23 22.52
CA GLY A 248 -29.01 13.80 22.24
C GLY A 248 -27.60 13.30 22.58
N ALA A 249 -27.45 11.97 22.60
CA ALA A 249 -26.20 11.24 22.84
C ALA A 249 -26.34 9.81 22.27
N GLY A 250 -25.24 9.07 22.19
CA GLY A 250 -25.24 7.67 21.74
C GLY A 250 -25.29 7.52 20.23
N THR A 251 -26.50 7.38 19.67
CA THR A 251 -26.72 7.03 18.26
C THR A 251 -27.18 8.21 17.40
N PHE A 252 -27.64 9.30 18.02
CA PHE A 252 -27.99 10.52 17.29
C PHE A 252 -27.84 11.79 18.13
N VAL A 253 -27.65 12.90 17.42
CA VAL A 253 -27.70 14.26 17.96
C VAL A 253 -28.59 15.11 17.05
N GLU A 254 -29.61 15.75 17.63
CA GLU A 254 -30.47 16.71 16.94
C GLU A 254 -29.90 18.12 17.07
N ILE A 255 -29.81 18.82 15.94
CA ILE A 255 -29.33 20.21 15.84
C ILE A 255 -30.51 21.09 15.41
N ASP A 256 -30.73 22.17 16.15
CA ASP A 256 -31.70 23.19 15.82
C ASP A 256 -31.01 24.36 15.11
N ARG A 257 -31.64 24.91 14.07
CA ARG A 257 -31.12 26.06 13.33
C ARG A 257 -30.89 27.27 14.24
N SER A 258 -31.78 27.55 15.18
CA SER A 258 -31.62 28.54 16.26
C SER A 258 -31.00 29.87 15.82
N GLY A 259 -31.51 30.48 14.74
CA GLY A 259 -31.03 31.78 14.25
C GLY A 259 -29.74 31.74 13.42
N LEU A 260 -29.21 30.56 13.11
CA LEU A 260 -28.13 30.40 12.15
C LEU A 260 -28.61 30.86 10.75
N PRO A 261 -27.85 31.74 10.07
CA PRO A 261 -28.12 32.10 8.68
C PRO A 261 -28.09 30.89 7.74
N SER A 262 -28.73 31.04 6.59
CA SER A 262 -28.60 30.05 5.52
C SER A 262 -27.18 30.05 4.94
N GLY A 263 -26.69 28.87 4.58
CA GLY A 263 -25.34 28.70 4.08
C GLY A 263 -24.73 27.33 4.37
N ALA A 264 -23.48 27.19 3.97
CA ALA A 264 -22.67 26.00 4.24
C ALA A 264 -21.93 26.14 5.58
N TYR A 265 -21.99 25.07 6.36
CA TYR A 265 -21.33 24.91 7.63
C TYR A 265 -20.57 23.58 7.67
N TRP A 266 -19.64 23.48 8.61
CA TRP A 266 -18.92 22.24 8.90
C TRP A 266 -19.10 21.91 10.38
N VAL A 267 -19.53 20.69 10.65
CA VAL A 267 -19.61 20.14 12.00
C VAL A 267 -18.38 19.29 12.23
N LYS A 268 -17.54 19.71 13.18
CA LYS A 268 -16.42 18.90 13.67
C LYS A 268 -16.88 18.13 14.90
N VAL A 269 -16.66 16.82 14.89
CA VAL A 269 -16.94 15.96 16.04
C VAL A 269 -15.65 15.73 16.81
N MET A 270 -15.71 15.99 18.12
CA MET A 270 -14.60 15.90 19.06
C MET A 270 -14.90 14.84 20.11
N LYS A 271 -14.00 13.87 20.32
CA LYS A 271 -14.14 12.82 21.33
C LYS A 271 -12.88 12.75 22.19
N GLN A 272 -13.04 12.78 23.51
CA GLN A 272 -11.90 12.81 24.45
C GLN A 272 -10.85 13.90 24.11
N GLY A 273 -11.31 15.06 23.64
CA GLY A 273 -10.44 16.18 23.25
C GLY A 273 -9.74 16.04 21.89
N ARG A 274 -9.98 14.96 21.14
CA ARG A 274 -9.45 14.75 19.78
C ARG A 274 -10.51 14.95 18.71
N TRP A 275 -10.08 15.48 17.57
CA TRP A 275 -10.89 15.58 16.37
C TRP A 275 -11.01 14.21 15.71
N VAL A 276 -12.24 13.75 15.46
CA VAL A 276 -12.51 12.40 14.91
C VAL A 276 -13.22 12.41 13.55
N ALA A 277 -14.00 13.45 13.24
CA ALA A 277 -14.71 13.58 11.97
C ALA A 277 -15.04 15.05 11.63
N THR A 278 -15.24 15.34 10.34
CA THR A 278 -15.83 16.60 9.87
C THR A 278 -16.89 16.31 8.82
N HIS A 279 -18.04 16.94 8.97
CA HIS A 279 -19.19 16.75 8.09
C HIS A 279 -19.73 18.08 7.60
N GLN A 280 -20.09 18.16 6.33
CA GLN A 280 -20.70 19.36 5.76
C GLN A 280 -22.19 19.40 6.11
N LEU A 281 -22.66 20.56 6.54
CA LEU A 281 -24.05 20.81 6.88
C LEU A 281 -24.56 22.03 6.09
N MET A 282 -25.71 21.90 5.45
CA MET A 282 -26.30 22.96 4.65
C MET A 282 -27.62 23.44 5.26
N ILE A 283 -27.71 24.74 5.54
CA ILE A 283 -28.93 25.41 6.03
C ILE A 283 -29.54 26.19 4.87
N ILE A 284 -30.83 26.00 4.65
CA ILE A 284 -31.61 26.72 3.65
C ILE A 284 -32.78 27.46 4.30
N ASP A 285 -33.17 28.61 3.75
CA ASP A 285 -34.31 29.38 4.25
C ASP A 285 -35.62 28.60 4.11
N PRO A 286 -36.66 28.92 4.90
CA PRO A 286 -38.00 28.35 4.77
C PRO A 286 -38.63 28.46 3.38
#